data_AF-A0A2G5UI98-F1
#
_entry.id   AF-A0A2G5UI98-F1
#
_cell.length_a   1.000
_cell.length_b   1.000
_cell.length_c   1.000
_cell.angle_alpha   90.00
_cell.angle_beta   90.00
_cell.angle_gamma   90.00
#
_symmetry.space_group_name_H-M   'P 1'
#
loop_
_entity.id
_entity.type
_entity.pdbx_description
1 polymer ?
#
loop_
_entity_poly.entity_id
_entity_poly.type
_entity_poly.pdbx_seq_one_letter_code
_entity_poly.pdbx_strand_id
1 'polypeptide(L)'
;MILQFGIRIQADFPSRQLRIDPHTNTTVLYHPRTQVWYNNYMNETDPYDICEQADGNYCSDTVQEGLSMWDHIYYFNVNMPAWGRDGCPKHRSSYAQQ
;
A
#
# COMPACT_ATOMS: atom_id res chain seq x y z
N MET A 1 -9.23 12.68 -16.43
CA MET A 1 -8.14 11.69 -16.28
C MET A 1 -8.06 11.34 -14.81
N ILE A 2 -8.61 10.19 -14.40
CA ILE A 2 -8.49 9.69 -13.02
C ILE A 2 -7.18 8.92 -12.99
N LEU A 3 -6.15 9.49 -12.35
CA LEU A 3 -4.92 8.76 -12.09
C LEU A 3 -5.21 7.78 -10.95
N GLN A 4 -5.31 6.49 -11.28
CA GLN A 4 -5.45 5.42 -10.30
C GLN A 4 -4.06 5.18 -9.68
N PHE A 5 -3.80 5.72 -8.50
CA PHE A 5 -2.58 5.44 -7.74
C PHE A 5 -2.87 4.47 -6.60
N GLY A 6 -2.02 3.45 -6.45
CA GLY A 6 -2.00 2.60 -5.26
C GLY A 6 -1.01 3.13 -4.22
N ILE A 7 -1.36 3.10 -2.94
CA ILE A 7 -0.40 3.37 -1.86
C ILE A 7 -0.11 2.05 -1.16
N ARG A 8 1.17 1.71 -1.01
CA ARG A 8 1.62 0.50 -0.33
C ARG A 8 2.63 0.83 0.76
N ILE A 9 2.60 0.03 1.82
CA ILE A 9 3.47 0.15 2.98
C ILE A 9 4.15 -1.19 3.25
N GLN A 10 5.46 -1.14 3.50
CA GLN A 10 6.32 -2.27 3.86
C GLN A 10 5.94 -3.58 3.14
N ALA A 11 5.63 -4.61 3.92
CA ALA A 11 5.25 -5.95 3.51
C ALA A 11 3.73 -6.16 3.67
N ASP A 12 2.91 -5.21 3.22
CA ASP A 12 1.45 -5.30 3.23
C ASP A 12 0.97 -6.61 2.57
N PHE A 13 0.39 -7.52 3.36
CA PHE A 13 -0.01 -8.86 2.91
C PHE A 13 -1.08 -8.84 1.80
N PRO A 14 -2.26 -8.18 1.98
CA PRO A 14 -3.28 -8.10 0.92
C PRO A 14 -2.75 -7.61 -0.42
N SER A 15 -1.78 -6.69 -0.41
CA SER A 15 -1.25 -6.10 -1.63
C SER A 15 -0.45 -7.06 -2.51
N ARG A 16 -0.07 -8.23 -1.99
CA ARG A 16 0.90 -9.17 -2.60
C ARG A 16 0.32 -10.55 -2.89
N GLN A 17 -0.96 -10.77 -2.58
CA GLN A 17 -1.60 -12.07 -2.70
C GLN A 17 -1.94 -12.46 -4.15
N LEU A 18 -2.17 -11.47 -5.02
CA LEU A 18 -2.51 -11.64 -6.43
C LEU A 18 -1.43 -10.99 -7.29
N ARG A 19 -0.51 -11.80 -7.82
CA ARG A 19 0.47 -11.40 -8.81
C ARG A 19 0.01 -11.90 -10.17
N ILE A 20 -0.28 -10.99 -11.08
CA ILE A 20 -0.76 -11.33 -12.42
C ILE A 20 0.18 -10.70 -13.42
N ASP A 21 0.71 -11.52 -14.32
CA ASP A 21 1.60 -11.04 -15.37
C ASP A 21 0.75 -10.32 -16.44
N PRO A 22 0.95 -9.00 -16.64
CA PRO A 22 0.17 -8.22 -17.60
C PRO A 22 0.42 -8.65 -19.07
N HIS A 23 1.44 -9.47 -19.33
CA HIS A 23 1.73 -10.07 -20.64
C HIS A 23 1.06 -11.42 -20.86
N THR A 24 0.51 -12.02 -19.80
CA THR A 24 -0.35 -13.19 -19.93
C THR A 24 -1.76 -12.69 -20.22
N ASN A 25 -2.23 -12.91 -21.46
CA ASN A 25 -3.49 -12.42 -22.04
C ASN A 25 -4.73 -12.95 -21.29
N THR A 26 -4.90 -12.50 -20.04
CA THR A 26 -5.85 -12.99 -19.06
C THR A 26 -6.62 -11.78 -18.54
N THR A 27 -7.94 -11.88 -18.47
CA THR A 27 -8.86 -10.77 -18.09
C THR A 27 -8.89 -10.51 -16.59
N VAL A 28 -7.85 -10.88 -15.88
CA VAL A 28 -7.81 -10.87 -14.41
C VAL A 28 -7.28 -9.55 -13.86
N LEU A 29 -7.71 -9.25 -12.62
CA LEU A 29 -7.41 -8.02 -11.88
C LEU A 29 -5.91 -7.81 -11.74
N TYR A 30 -5.36 -6.79 -12.43
CA TYR A 30 -3.97 -6.36 -12.26
C TYR A 30 -3.91 -5.07 -11.44
N HIS A 31 -2.81 -4.87 -10.72
CA HIS A 31 -2.59 -3.65 -9.97
C HIS A 31 -2.34 -2.46 -10.91
N PRO A 32 -2.85 -1.27 -10.54
CA PRO A 32 -2.67 -0.09 -11.36
C PRO A 32 -1.18 0.20 -11.60
N ARG A 33 -0.91 0.78 -12.77
CA ARG A 33 0.45 0.95 -13.31
C ARG A 33 1.36 1.84 -12.46
N THR A 34 0.81 2.60 -11.52
CA THR A 34 1.61 3.46 -10.65
C THR A 34 1.23 3.25 -9.19
N GLN A 35 2.24 2.94 -8.38
CA GLN A 35 2.10 2.87 -6.94
C GLN A 35 3.16 3.71 -6.23
N VAL A 36 2.81 4.21 -5.05
CA VAL A 36 3.73 4.82 -4.11
C VAL A 36 4.02 3.81 -3.02
N TRP A 37 5.28 3.45 -2.83
CA TRP A 37 5.72 2.48 -1.85
C TRP A 37 6.54 3.14 -0.75
N TYR A 38 6.13 2.91 0.49
CA TYR A 38 6.89 3.29 1.67
C TYR A 38 7.49 2.03 2.30
N ASN A 39 8.81 1.85 2.16
CA ASN A 39 9.53 0.78 2.85
C ASN A 39 9.91 1.17 4.30
N ASN A 40 9.02 1.89 4.99
CA ASN A 40 9.19 2.47 6.33
C ASN A 40 7.82 2.56 7.02
N TYR A 41 7.76 3.23 8.17
CA TYR A 41 6.53 3.49 8.94
C TYR A 41 5.54 4.48 8.30
N MET A 42 5.82 4.97 7.07
CA MET A 42 4.97 5.89 6.31
C MET A 42 4.61 7.17 7.09
N ASN A 43 5.58 7.78 7.77
CA ASN A 43 5.37 9.11 8.35
C ASN A 43 5.36 10.18 7.26
N GLU A 44 4.81 11.37 7.56
CA GLU A 44 4.69 12.47 6.60
C GLU A 44 6.04 12.93 6.03
N THR A 45 7.12 12.74 6.78
CA THR A 45 8.50 13.10 6.40
C THR A 45 9.30 11.94 5.82
N ASP A 46 8.74 10.72 5.82
CA ASP A 46 9.48 9.55 5.41
C ASP A 46 9.63 9.49 3.88
N PRO A 47 10.79 9.04 3.40
CA PRO A 47 11.01 8.86 1.97
C PRO A 47 10.11 7.73 1.44
N TYR A 48 9.71 7.89 0.19
CA TYR A 48 8.92 6.92 -0.57
C TYR A 48 9.49 6.74 -1.96
N ASP A 49 9.21 5.59 -2.54
CA ASP A 49 9.54 5.26 -3.92
C ASP A 49 8.28 5.25 -4.77
N ILE A 50 8.35 5.85 -5.96
CA ILE A 50 7.27 5.77 -6.96
C ILE A 50 7.61 4.62 -7.90
N CYS A 51 6.80 3.58 -7.89
CA CYS A 51 6.91 2.46 -8.81
C CYS A 51 5.98 2.72 -10.00
N GLU A 52 6.53 3.02 -11.18
CA GLU A 52 5.78 3.38 -12.40
C GLU A 52 5.42 2.18 -13.29
N GLN A 53 5.55 0.96 -12.76
CA GLN A 53 5.26 -0.28 -13.47
C GLN A 53 4.08 -1.00 -12.80
N ALA A 54 3.22 -1.62 -13.62
CA ALA A 54 2.21 -2.57 -13.14
C ALA A 54 2.89 -3.91 -12.80
N ASP A 55 2.33 -4.64 -11.83
CA ASP A 55 2.66 -6.02 -11.41
C ASP A 55 3.92 -6.62 -12.05
N GLY A 56 5.03 -6.65 -11.29
CA GLY A 56 6.33 -7.10 -11.78
C GLY A 56 7.25 -7.51 -10.62
N ASN A 57 8.40 -8.15 -10.85
CA ASN A 57 9.34 -8.42 -9.73
C ASN A 57 10.18 -7.15 -9.45
N TYR A 58 9.51 -6.05 -9.13
CA TYR A 58 10.09 -4.71 -9.06
C TYR A 58 9.50 -3.92 -7.89
N CYS A 59 10.29 -3.01 -7.32
CA CYS A 59 9.88 -2.12 -6.23
C CYS A 59 9.33 -2.90 -5.02
N SER A 60 8.11 -2.58 -4.56
CA SER A 60 7.49 -3.27 -3.44
C SER A 60 7.48 -4.77 -3.64
N ASP A 61 7.16 -5.27 -4.84
CA ASP A 61 6.91 -6.69 -5.14
C ASP A 61 8.13 -7.59 -4.93
N THR A 62 9.31 -7.02 -4.75
CA THR A 62 10.53 -7.73 -4.35
C THR A 62 10.50 -8.22 -2.90
N VAL A 63 9.68 -7.60 -2.03
CA VAL A 63 9.52 -7.98 -0.62
C VAL A 63 8.48 -9.09 -0.47
N GLN A 64 8.91 -10.34 -0.39
CA GLN A 64 8.02 -11.50 -0.26
C GLN A 64 7.97 -12.08 1.16
N GLU A 65 8.86 -11.64 2.02
CA GLU A 65 8.99 -12.09 3.41
C GLU A 65 8.47 -11.05 4.39
N GLY A 66 8.07 -11.48 5.58
CA GLY A 66 7.61 -10.57 6.64
C GLY A 66 6.22 -9.96 6.39
N LEU A 67 5.39 -10.61 5.56
CA LEU A 67 4.08 -10.10 5.20
C LEU A 67 3.18 -9.91 6.43
N SER A 68 2.67 -8.70 6.62
CA SER A 68 1.89 -8.34 7.82
C SER A 68 0.58 -7.64 7.45
N MET A 69 -0.51 -8.08 8.09
CA MET A 69 -1.78 -7.36 8.04
C MET A 69 -1.73 -6.06 8.86
N TRP A 70 -0.81 -5.97 9.83
CA TRP A 70 -0.67 -4.77 10.64
C TRP A 70 -0.14 -3.60 9.81
N ASP A 71 0.78 -3.85 8.88
CA ASP A 71 1.22 -2.83 7.93
C ASP A 71 0.04 -2.32 7.09
N HIS A 72 -0.87 -3.21 6.67
CA HIS A 72 -2.04 -2.84 5.86
C HIS A 72 -3.05 -1.92 6.58
N ILE A 73 -3.14 -1.94 7.91
CA ILE A 73 -4.19 -1.18 8.61
C ILE A 73 -3.74 0.19 9.10
N TYR A 74 -2.44 0.49 9.03
CA TYR A 74 -1.87 1.77 9.48
C TYR A 74 -1.30 2.56 8.29
N TYR A 75 -1.87 3.74 8.03
CA TYR A 75 -1.36 4.69 7.04
C TYR A 75 -1.13 6.04 7.71
N PHE A 76 0.05 6.65 7.54
CA PHE A 76 0.39 7.95 8.15
C PHE A 76 0.15 8.00 9.68
N ASN A 77 0.49 6.91 10.38
CA ASN A 77 0.24 6.74 11.82
C ASN A 77 -1.24 6.86 12.22
N VAL A 78 -2.14 6.48 11.30
CA VAL A 78 -3.58 6.41 11.51
C VAL A 78 -4.03 4.96 11.30
N ASN A 79 -4.68 4.38 12.31
CA ASN A 79 -5.39 3.12 12.18
C ASN A 79 -6.66 3.35 11.34
N MET A 80 -6.64 2.91 10.08
CA MET A 80 -7.72 3.16 9.12
C MET A 80 -9.06 2.55 9.55
N PRO A 81 -9.12 1.29 10.03
CA PRO A 81 -10.36 0.72 10.57
C PRO A 81 -10.96 1.52 11.74
N ALA A 82 -10.13 1.99 12.68
CA ALA A 82 -10.59 2.79 13.82
C ALA A 82 -11.05 4.18 13.36
N TRP A 83 -10.27 4.86 12.53
CA TRP A 83 -10.62 6.19 12.00
C TRP A 83 -11.94 6.17 11.22
N GLY A 84 -12.19 5.13 10.43
CA GLY A 84 -13.47 4.94 9.74
C GLY A 84 -14.63 4.69 10.70
N ARG A 85 -14.41 3.90 11.76
CA ARG A 85 -15.42 3.66 12.82
C ARG A 85 -15.78 4.94 13.57
N ASP A 86 -14.80 5.81 13.81
CA ASP A 86 -14.97 7.05 14.57
C ASP A 86 -15.57 8.19 13.73
N GLY A 87 -16.05 7.89 12.51
CA GLY A 87 -16.75 8.85 11.66
C GLY A 87 -15.81 9.81 10.92
N CYS A 88 -14.58 9.38 10.63
CA CYS A 88 -13.61 10.13 9.85
C CYS A 88 -13.31 11.53 10.45
N PRO A 89 -12.80 11.62 11.69
CA PRO A 89 -12.48 12.90 12.32
C PRO A 89 -11.45 13.68 11.49
N LYS A 90 -11.72 14.98 11.28
CA LYS A 90 -10.86 15.88 10.48
C LYS A 90 -9.50 16.14 11.14
N HIS A 91 -9.45 16.09 12.47
CA HIS A 91 -8.20 16.19 13.21
C HIS A 91 -7.58 14.80 13.31
N ARG A 92 -6.50 14.59 12.57
CA ARG A 92 -5.69 13.38 12.67
C ARG A 92 -4.99 13.39 14.04
N SER A 93 -5.61 12.77 15.04
CA SER A 93 -4.87 12.35 16.23
C SER A 93 -4.02 11.15 15.84
N SER A 94 -2.76 11.12 16.25
CA SER A 94 -1.89 9.95 16.07
C SER A 94 -2.55 8.74 16.74
N TYR A 95 -3.15 7.86 15.96
CA TYR A 95 -3.56 6.54 16.41
C TYR A 95 -2.30 5.68 16.35
N ALA A 96 -1.40 5.96 17.30
CA ALA A 96 -0.08 5.36 17.35
C ALA A 96 -0.16 3.85 17.20
N GLN A 97 0.75 3.28 16.40
CA GLN A 97 1.16 1.89 16.58
C GLN A 97 1.67 1.77 18.02
N GLN A 98 0.92 1.07 18.89
CA GLN A 98 1.41 0.66 20.21
C GLN A 98 2.22 -0.62 20.06
#